data_AF-X0T0V3-F1
#
_entry.id   AF-X0T0V3-F1
#
_cell.length_a   1.000
_cell.length_b   1.000
_cell.length_c   1.000
_cell.angle_alpha   90.00
_cell.angle_beta   90.00
_cell.angle_gamma   90.00
#
_symmetry.space_group_name_H-M   'P 1'
#
loop_
_entity.id
_entity.type
_entity.pdbx_description
1 polymer ?
#
loop_
_entity_poly.entity_id
_entity_poly.type
_entity_poly.pdbx_seq_one_letter_code
_entity_poly.pdbx_strand_id
1 'polypeptide(L)' 'MLTENLPRVSVAHLPTPLEEMPRLSEALGGPRLLVKRDDQTGLATG' A
#
# COMPACT_ATOMS: atom_id res chain seq x y z
N MET A 1 6.57 -21.00 -1.89
CA MET A 1 5.49 -20.24 -2.58
C MET A 1 5.70 -20.32 -4.08
N LEU A 2 4.63 -20.31 -4.89
CA LEU A 2 4.68 -20.55 -6.35
C LEU A 2 5.63 -19.61 -7.14
N THR A 3 5.97 -18.44 -6.61
CA THR A 3 6.75 -17.41 -7.31
C THR A 3 8.16 -17.19 -6.76
N GLU A 4 8.64 -18.04 -5.83
CA GLU A 4 9.92 -17.82 -5.15
C GLU A 4 11.14 -17.83 -6.07
N ASN A 5 11.09 -18.59 -7.16
CA ASN A 5 12.20 -18.72 -8.11
C ASN A 5 12.15 -17.67 -9.25
N LEU A 6 11.12 -16.81 -9.28
CA LEU A 6 11.03 -15.76 -10.29
C LEU A 6 11.91 -14.57 -9.91
N PRO A 7 12.72 -14.02 -10.84
CA PRO A 7 13.54 -12.85 -10.57
C PRO A 7 12.66 -11.63 -10.24
N ARG A 8 13.03 -10.87 -9.20
CA ARG A 8 12.36 -9.61 -8.83
C ARG A 8 13.14 -8.43 -9.39
N VAL A 9 12.46 -7.56 -10.14
CA VAL A 9 13.05 -6.32 -10.68
C VAL A 9 12.60 -5.13 -9.84
N SER A 10 13.54 -4.28 -9.43
CA SER A 10 13.27 -3.10 -8.60
C SER A 10 12.83 -1.93 -9.47
N VAL A 11 11.53 -1.83 -9.75
CA VAL A 11 10.92 -0.75 -10.55
C VAL A 11 10.14 0.27 -9.71
N ALA A 12 10.03 0.05 -8.39
CA ALA A 12 9.22 0.86 -7.48
C ALA A 12 9.92 1.08 -6.13
N HIS A 13 9.57 2.16 -5.43
CA HIS A 13 9.95 2.43 -4.05
C HIS A 13 9.07 1.60 -3.12
N LEU A 14 9.63 0.51 -2.59
CA LEU A 14 8.93 -0.44 -1.74
C LEU A 14 9.64 -0.58 -0.37
N PRO A 15 8.91 -0.93 0.71
CA PRO A 15 7.46 -1.10 0.77
C PRO A 15 6.70 0.23 0.72
N THR A 16 5.49 0.20 0.16
CA THR A 16 4.57 1.34 0.23
C THR A 16 3.97 1.46 1.64
N PRO A 17 3.71 2.69 2.13
CA PRO A 17 3.14 2.90 3.46
C PRO A 17 1.78 2.21 3.67
N LEU A 18 1.52 1.80 4.92
CA LEU A 18 0.20 1.42 5.40
C LEU A 18 -0.27 2.48 6.38
N GLU A 19 -1.37 3.16 6.08
CA GLU A 19 -1.86 4.33 6.83
C GLU A 19 -3.24 4.08 7.43
N GLU A 20 -3.49 4.62 8.62
CA GLU A 20 -4.83 4.61 9.23
C GLU A 20 -5.72 5.66 8.56
N MET A 21 -7.03 5.38 8.48
CA MET A 21 -8.04 6.30 7.95
C MET A 21 -9.00 6.78 9.05
N PRO A 22 -8.54 7.58 10.03
CA PRO A 22 -9.34 7.90 11.22
C PRO A 22 -10.63 8.66 10.89
N ARG A 23 -10.61 9.55 9.90
CA ARG A 23 -11.80 10.31 9.48
C ARG A 23 -12.87 9.43 8.82
N LEU A 24 -12.44 8.45 8.02
CA LEU A 24 -13.36 7.50 7.39
C LEU A 24 -13.87 6.48 8.40
N SER A 25 -13.00 6.04 9.31
CA SER A 25 -13.38 5.23 10.46
C SER A 25 -14.51 5.90 11.25
N GLU A 26 -14.34 7.16 11.64
CA GLU A 26 -15.38 7.94 12.34
C GLU A 26 -16.68 8.04 11.53
N ALA A 27 -16.59 8.38 10.25
CA ALA A 27 -17.76 8.47 9.37
C ALA A 27 -18.52 7.15 9.21
N LEU A 28 -17.86 6.01 9.40
CA LEU A 28 -18.43 4.66 9.29
C LEU A 28 -18.77 4.02 10.65
N GLY A 29 -18.73 4.79 11.75
CA GLY A 29 -19.12 4.30 13.07
C GLY A 29 -18.01 3.55 13.83
N GLY A 30 -16.75 3.83 13.53
CA GLY A 30 -15.59 3.40 14.32
C GLY A 30 -14.84 2.12 13.91
N PRO A 31 -15.03 1.48 12.73
CA PRO A 31 -14.16 0.36 12.36
C PRO A 31 -12.72 0.85 12.15
N ARG A 32 -11.72 0.07 12.56
CA ARG A 32 -10.31 0.37 12.23
C ARG A 32 -10.09 0.12 10.75
N LEU A 33 -9.70 1.15 10.00
CA LEU A 33 -9.51 1.08 8.56
C LEU A 33 -8.09 1.49 8.20
N LEU A 34 -7.45 0.66 7.37
CA LEU A 34 -6.10 0.85 6.88
C LEU A 34 -6.13 0.96 5.36
N VAL A 35 -5.25 1.80 4.80
CA VAL A 35 -5.02 1.89 3.35
C VAL A 35 -3.57 1.61 3.04
N LYS A 36 -3.33 0.71 2.09
CA LYS A 36 -1.99 0.44 1.54
C LYS A 36 -1.76 1.36 0.35
N ARG A 37 -0.75 2.22 0.43
CA ARG A 37 -0.48 3.30 -0.53
C ARG A 37 0.23 2.81 -1.80
N ASP A 38 -0.35 1.82 -2.49
CA ASP A 38 0.20 1.30 -3.76
C ASP A 38 0.15 2.34 -4.91
N ASP A 39 -0.48 3.49 -4.69
CA ASP A 39 -0.36 4.70 -5.52
C ASP A 39 1.02 5.38 -5.40
N GLN A 40 1.74 5.21 -4.29
CA GLN A 40 3.03 5.86 -3.99
C GLN A 40 4.23 5.00 -4.40
N THR A 41 4.19 4.38 -5.59
CA THR A 41 5.24 3.45 -6.02
C THR A 41 6.46 4.10 -6.66
N GLY A 42 6.43 5.36 -7.09
CA GLY A 42 7.57 5.95 -7.81
C GLY A 42 7.66 5.59 -9.29
N LEU A 43 6.78 4.73 -9.81
CA LEU A 43 6.99 4.06 -11.10
C LEU A 43 6.71 4.95 -12.32
N ALA A 44 5.73 5.85 -12.22
CA ALA A 44 5.34 6.72 -13.34
C ALA A 44 6.09 8.06 -13.26
N THR A 45 5.42 9.12 -12.81
CA THR A 45 6.02 10.45 -12.59
C THR A 45 6.05 10.83 -11.11
N GLY A 46 5.84 9.86 -10.21
CA GLY A 46 5.74 10.03 -8.77
C GLY A 46 5.74 8.69 -8.05
#